data_AF-A0A316DSM1-F1
#
_entry.id   AF-A0A316DSM1-F1
#
_cell.length_a   1.000
_cell.length_b   1.000
_cell.length_c   1.000
_cell.angle_alpha   90.00
_cell.angle_beta   90.00
_cell.angle_gamma   90.00
#
_symmetry.space_group_name_H-M   'P 1'
#
loop_
_entity.id
_entity.type
_entity.pdbx_description
1 polymer ?
#
loop_
_entity_poly.entity_id
_entity_poly.type
_entity_poly.pdbx_seq_one_letter_code
_entity_poly.pdbx_strand_id
1 'polypeptide(L)'
;LAAAQAQADEEARLAEAAAAQAQADEEARLAEEAAAQAQADEEARLAAEAAAQAQADEEVNIEITQKDALAKSMYALTEETKESKEEQDALLIRLNEVVITKEKDLKDLKEENDLSEQGIYLEPKPFKSISAENRALEALKSDLEKAMSSRNQTIVELENLYNQRIKKGSNKNDATSQYYLETIQTLRAEQVESERTRANLVSTLETINIATEIERKRRIKRALYDNEKDRYNKDMATLERIKNTTPISSEPLTAEDFNFGEEQSSNVQILKDVQNVDNGYYMIIAVHENINDRDTFLEKVVSAGESKVNFFYDVNTSKYFIYYEKFDYVEEAMRALQTKGDKPYNGKMSVVKIE
;
A
#
# COMPACT_ATOMS: atom_id res chain seq x y z
N LEU A 1 -21.27 -39.21 -10.41
CA LEU A 1 -21.30 -38.11 -11.39
C LEU A 1 -20.94 -36.77 -10.74
N ALA A 2 -21.68 -36.25 -9.76
CA ALA A 2 -21.34 -34.99 -9.08
C ALA A 2 -19.94 -34.96 -8.41
N ALA A 3 -19.54 -36.04 -7.73
CA ALA A 3 -18.21 -36.11 -7.08
C ALA A 3 -17.03 -36.18 -8.07
N ALA A 4 -17.24 -36.78 -9.25
CA ALA A 4 -16.22 -36.86 -10.30
C ALA A 4 -16.06 -35.52 -11.04
N GLN A 5 -17.16 -34.78 -11.20
CA GLN A 5 -17.15 -33.42 -11.74
C GLN A 5 -16.41 -32.46 -10.79
N ALA A 6 -16.70 -32.52 -9.49
CA ALA A 6 -16.03 -31.68 -8.49
C ALA A 6 -14.52 -31.97 -8.38
N GLN A 7 -14.09 -33.22 -8.54
CA GLN A 7 -12.67 -33.56 -8.61
C GLN A 7 -11.99 -33.02 -9.87
N ALA A 8 -12.64 -33.14 -11.03
CA ALA A 8 -12.11 -32.62 -12.29
C ALA A 8 -12.03 -31.08 -12.30
N ASP A 9 -13.02 -30.41 -11.71
CA ASP A 9 -13.04 -28.95 -11.57
C ASP A 9 -11.94 -28.46 -10.61
N GLU A 10 -11.68 -29.17 -9.51
CA GLU A 10 -10.58 -28.86 -8.58
C GLU A 10 -9.19 -29.13 -9.19
N GLU A 11 -9.04 -30.23 -9.95
CA GLU A 11 -7.79 -30.53 -10.67
C GLU A 11 -7.49 -29.49 -11.75
N ALA A 12 -8.52 -29.04 -12.49
CA ALA A 12 -8.40 -27.96 -13.47
C ALA A 12 -7.99 -26.65 -12.80
N ARG A 13 -8.59 -26.31 -11.65
CA ARG A 13 -8.25 -25.12 -10.87
C ARG A 13 -6.82 -25.15 -10.34
N LEU A 14 -6.35 -26.30 -9.87
CA LEU A 14 -4.97 -26.50 -9.43
C LEU A 14 -3.95 -26.41 -10.58
N ALA A 15 -4.29 -26.94 -11.76
CA ALA A 15 -3.46 -26.84 -12.94
C ALA A 15 -3.37 -25.40 -13.47
N GLU A 16 -4.49 -24.67 -13.45
CA GLU A 16 -4.53 -23.25 -13.83
C GLU A 16 -3.74 -22.39 -12.83
N ALA A 17 -3.86 -22.66 -11.52
CA ALA A 17 -3.05 -22.02 -10.49
C ALA A 17 -1.55 -22.27 -10.67
N ALA A 18 -1.15 -23.50 -11.00
CA ALA A 18 0.26 -23.83 -11.24
C ALA A 18 0.81 -23.16 -12.50
N ALA A 19 0.00 -23.06 -13.56
CA ALA A 19 0.38 -22.36 -14.78
C ALA A 19 0.51 -20.84 -14.55
N ALA A 20 -0.43 -20.25 -13.81
CA ALA A 20 -0.39 -18.84 -13.42
C ALA A 20 0.85 -18.52 -12.57
N GLN A 21 1.16 -19.36 -11.57
CA GLN A 21 2.36 -19.19 -10.75
C GLN A 21 3.63 -19.31 -11.59
N ALA A 22 3.73 -20.31 -12.46
CA ALA A 22 4.92 -20.49 -13.31
C ALA A 22 5.12 -19.32 -14.30
N GLN A 23 4.03 -18.75 -14.82
CA GLN A 23 4.09 -17.60 -15.69
C GLN A 23 4.49 -16.32 -14.94
N ALA A 24 3.98 -16.15 -13.71
CA ALA A 24 4.35 -15.05 -12.82
C ALA A 24 5.83 -15.13 -12.39
N ASP A 25 6.30 -16.32 -12.01
CA ASP A 25 7.69 -16.59 -11.63
C ASP A 25 8.64 -16.27 -12.79
N GLU A 26 8.28 -16.66 -14.02
CA GLU A 26 9.07 -16.37 -15.22
C GLU A 26 9.09 -14.87 -15.54
N GLU A 27 7.96 -14.18 -15.40
CA GLU A 27 7.90 -12.73 -15.58
C GLU A 27 8.65 -11.97 -14.47
N ALA A 28 8.67 -12.49 -13.24
CA ALA A 28 9.48 -11.99 -12.14
C ALA A 28 10.98 -12.13 -12.44
N ARG A 29 11.40 -13.30 -12.92
CA ARG A 29 12.77 -13.57 -13.34
C ARG A 29 13.23 -12.65 -14.47
N LEU A 30 12.41 -12.48 -15.51
CA LEU A 30 12.73 -11.60 -16.64
C LEU A 30 12.82 -10.13 -16.22
N ALA A 31 11.97 -9.67 -15.29
CA ALA A 31 12.04 -8.31 -14.77
C ALA A 31 13.28 -8.09 -13.90
N GLU A 32 13.67 -9.07 -13.07
CA GLU A 32 14.89 -9.01 -12.27
C GLU A 32 16.15 -8.99 -13.16
N GLU A 33 16.16 -9.80 -14.22
CA GLU A 33 17.22 -9.79 -15.23
C GLU A 33 17.31 -8.45 -15.96
N ALA A 34 16.17 -7.86 -16.35
CA ALA A 34 16.12 -6.55 -17.01
C ALA A 34 16.58 -5.41 -16.08
N ALA A 35 16.19 -5.43 -14.79
CA ALA A 35 16.62 -4.45 -13.80
C ALA A 35 18.13 -4.54 -13.51
N ALA A 36 18.65 -5.77 -13.37
CA ALA A 36 20.08 -6.01 -13.19
C ALA A 36 20.88 -5.57 -14.42
N GLN A 37 20.37 -5.82 -15.63
CA GLN A 37 21.00 -5.36 -16.87
C GLN A 37 20.99 -3.83 -16.97
N ALA A 38 19.87 -3.17 -16.66
CA ALA A 38 19.80 -1.71 -16.66
C ALA A 38 20.77 -1.06 -15.64
N GLN A 39 20.94 -1.69 -14.46
CA GLN A 39 21.92 -1.25 -13.48
C GLN A 39 23.35 -1.42 -13.99
N ALA A 40 23.67 -2.58 -14.57
CA ALA A 40 24.98 -2.86 -15.14
C ALA A 40 25.31 -1.93 -16.32
N ASP A 41 24.33 -1.63 -17.17
CA ASP A 41 24.49 -0.72 -18.31
C ASP A 41 24.73 0.73 -17.84
N GLU A 42 24.04 1.19 -16.80
CA GLU A 42 24.24 2.53 -16.23
C GLU A 42 25.60 2.64 -15.52
N GLU A 43 25.99 1.62 -14.75
CA GLU A 43 27.31 1.57 -14.12
C GLU A 43 28.44 1.51 -15.16
N ALA A 44 28.25 0.75 -16.25
CA ALA A 44 29.18 0.70 -17.37
C ALA A 44 29.25 2.04 -18.13
N ARG A 45 28.11 2.74 -18.30
CA ARG A 45 28.06 4.07 -18.91
C ARG A 45 28.86 5.08 -18.07
N LEU A 46 28.63 5.12 -16.76
CA LEU A 46 29.35 5.99 -15.83
C LEU A 46 30.85 5.67 -15.78
N ALA A 47 31.22 4.39 -15.77
CA ALA A 47 32.62 3.98 -15.81
C ALA A 47 33.30 4.34 -17.14
N ALA A 48 32.60 4.22 -18.27
CA ALA A 48 33.10 4.63 -19.59
C ALA A 48 33.24 6.15 -19.70
N GLU A 49 32.29 6.91 -19.13
CA GLU A 49 32.34 8.37 -19.05
C GLU A 49 33.54 8.83 -18.21
N ALA A 50 33.75 8.22 -17.03
CA ALA A 50 34.92 8.48 -16.18
C ALA A 50 36.24 8.13 -16.88
N ALA A 51 36.30 7.01 -17.62
CA ALA A 51 37.49 6.61 -18.37
C ALA A 51 37.78 7.52 -19.57
N ALA A 52 36.76 7.97 -20.29
CA ALA A 52 36.90 8.94 -21.38
C ALA A 52 37.37 10.31 -20.85
N GLN A 53 36.86 10.74 -19.70
CA GLN A 53 37.30 11.95 -19.02
C GLN A 53 38.78 11.85 -18.58
N ALA A 54 39.18 10.72 -17.97
CA ALA A 54 40.56 10.47 -17.58
C ALA A 54 41.53 10.44 -18.78
N GLN A 55 41.11 9.88 -19.92
CA GLN A 55 41.90 9.89 -21.16
C GLN A 55 42.00 11.28 -21.78
N ALA A 56 40.93 12.07 -21.74
CA ALA A 56 40.97 13.48 -22.17
C ALA A 56 41.91 14.31 -21.28
N ASP A 57 42.00 13.99 -19.99
CA ASP A 57 42.88 14.65 -19.01
C ASP A 57 44.36 14.26 -19.15
N GLU A 58 44.69 13.05 -19.61
CA GLU A 58 46.08 12.61 -19.81
C GLU A 58 46.77 13.32 -21.01
N GLU A 59 46.00 13.97 -21.89
CA GLU A 59 46.48 14.89 -22.94
C GLU A 59 46.45 16.39 -22.53
N VAL A 60 45.92 16.75 -21.35
CA VAL A 60 45.93 18.13 -20.85
C VAL A 60 47.32 18.45 -20.30
N ASN A 61 48.17 18.97 -21.17
CA ASN A 61 49.43 19.58 -20.73
C ASN A 61 49.10 20.66 -19.68
N ILE A 62 49.42 20.41 -18.41
CA ILE A 62 49.24 21.32 -17.25
C ILE A 62 49.79 22.74 -17.55
N GLU A 63 50.75 22.82 -18.47
CA GLU A 63 51.33 24.06 -19.01
C GLU A 63 50.33 24.93 -19.79
N ILE A 64 49.29 24.33 -20.39
CA ILE A 64 48.20 25.03 -21.09
C ILE A 64 47.21 25.61 -20.09
N THR A 65 46.89 24.92 -18.99
CA THR A 65 45.80 25.31 -18.09
C THR A 65 46.23 26.20 -16.93
N GLN A 66 47.51 26.22 -16.54
CA GLN A 66 47.99 26.95 -15.35
C GLN A 66 48.91 28.16 -15.65
N LYS A 67 48.73 28.79 -16.82
CA LYS A 67 49.59 29.90 -17.29
C LYS A 67 49.57 31.16 -16.44
N ASP A 68 48.46 31.43 -15.76
CA ASP A 68 48.28 32.62 -14.93
C ASP A 68 47.50 32.30 -13.65
N ALA A 69 47.43 33.27 -12.72
CA ALA A 69 46.81 33.07 -11.42
C ALA A 69 45.31 32.70 -11.51
N LEU A 70 44.58 33.27 -12.49
CA LEU A 70 43.17 32.91 -12.68
C LEU A 70 43.04 31.51 -13.26
N ALA A 71 43.92 31.14 -14.19
CA ALA A 71 43.96 29.81 -14.78
C ALA A 71 44.26 28.72 -13.73
N LYS A 72 45.15 28.99 -12.77
CA LYS A 72 45.36 28.10 -11.61
C LYS A 72 44.12 27.93 -10.74
N SER A 73 43.38 29.00 -10.48
CA SER A 73 42.12 28.92 -9.74
C SER A 73 41.05 28.16 -10.51
N MET A 74 40.95 28.36 -11.83
CA MET A 74 40.05 27.60 -12.68
C MET A 74 40.39 26.11 -12.67
N TYR A 75 41.68 25.76 -12.75
CA TYR A 75 42.13 24.36 -12.63
C TYR A 75 41.67 23.73 -11.31
N ALA A 76 41.86 24.41 -10.18
CA ALA A 76 41.42 23.90 -8.89
C ALA A 76 39.91 23.65 -8.85
N LEU A 77 39.09 24.59 -9.36
CA LEU A 77 37.64 24.39 -9.44
C LEU A 77 37.25 23.28 -10.42
N THR A 78 37.98 23.09 -11.52
CA THR A 78 37.76 21.98 -12.44
C THR A 78 37.99 20.63 -11.77
N GLU A 79 39.06 20.48 -10.98
CA GLU A 79 39.31 19.24 -10.23
C GLU A 79 38.22 19.02 -9.16
N GLU A 80 37.80 20.07 -8.45
CA GLU A 80 36.69 20.00 -7.50
C GLU A 80 35.36 19.56 -8.16
N THR A 81 35.10 20.01 -9.40
CA THR A 81 33.90 19.58 -10.15
C THR A 81 33.94 18.11 -10.58
N LYS A 82 35.13 17.50 -10.67
CA LYS A 82 35.31 16.07 -10.95
C LYS A 82 35.04 15.25 -9.70
N GLU A 83 35.66 15.60 -8.58
CA GLU A 83 35.43 14.92 -7.29
C GLU A 83 33.94 14.96 -6.90
N SER A 84 33.30 16.14 -7.00
CA SER A 84 31.87 16.28 -6.71
C SER A 84 30.96 15.56 -7.70
N LYS A 85 31.41 15.29 -8.94
CA LYS A 85 30.68 14.46 -9.90
C LYS A 85 30.61 13.01 -9.43
N GLU A 86 31.72 12.45 -8.95
CA GLU A 86 31.75 11.07 -8.43
C GLU A 86 30.79 10.89 -7.24
N GLU A 87 30.76 11.86 -6.32
CA GLU A 87 29.81 11.86 -5.20
C GLU A 87 28.36 11.94 -5.67
N GLN A 88 28.07 12.80 -6.65
CA GLN A 88 26.75 12.97 -7.24
C GLN A 88 26.27 11.70 -7.95
N ASP A 89 27.14 11.06 -8.75
CA ASP A 89 26.83 9.84 -9.48
C ASP A 89 26.58 8.67 -8.53
N ALA A 90 27.36 8.56 -7.45
CA ALA A 90 27.12 7.56 -6.40
C ALA A 90 25.76 7.74 -5.71
N LEU A 91 25.32 8.98 -5.49
CA LEU A 91 24.00 9.28 -4.92
C LEU A 91 22.87 8.96 -5.91
N LEU A 92 23.06 9.21 -7.20
CA LEU A 92 22.11 8.83 -8.26
C LEU A 92 21.95 7.31 -8.36
N ILE A 93 23.05 6.55 -8.33
CA ILE A 93 23.03 5.09 -8.32
C ILE A 93 22.21 4.57 -7.13
N ARG A 94 22.49 5.06 -5.92
CA ARG A 94 21.74 4.67 -4.72
C ARG A 94 20.25 5.01 -4.82
N LEU A 95 19.90 6.15 -5.42
CA LEU A 95 18.51 6.53 -5.61
C LEU A 95 17.81 5.56 -6.58
N ASN A 96 18.49 5.15 -7.64
CA ASN A 96 18.00 4.17 -8.60
C ASN A 96 17.81 2.78 -7.96
N GLU A 97 18.74 2.32 -7.12
CA GLU A 97 18.59 1.07 -6.36
C GLU A 97 17.34 1.06 -5.47
N VAL A 98 17.01 2.21 -4.85
CA VAL A 98 15.77 2.35 -4.08
C VAL A 98 14.55 2.25 -5.00
N VAL A 99 14.58 2.87 -6.18
CA VAL A 99 13.48 2.76 -7.17
C VAL A 99 13.24 1.30 -7.54
N ILE A 100 14.30 0.55 -7.90
CA ILE A 100 14.23 -0.87 -8.26
C ILE A 100 13.63 -1.69 -7.12
N THR A 101 14.10 -1.46 -5.89
CA THR A 101 13.59 -2.18 -4.71
C THR A 101 12.11 -1.91 -4.47
N LYS A 102 11.68 -0.64 -4.58
CA LYS A 102 10.27 -0.24 -4.43
C LYS A 102 9.39 -0.81 -5.53
N GLU A 103 9.89 -0.89 -6.76
CA GLU A 103 9.17 -1.47 -7.88
C GLU A 103 8.98 -2.98 -7.71
N LYS A 104 10.00 -3.68 -7.20
CA LYS A 104 9.90 -5.09 -6.81
C LYS A 104 8.87 -5.30 -5.70
N ASP A 105 8.94 -4.51 -4.63
CA ASP A 105 7.97 -4.59 -3.52
C ASP A 105 6.53 -4.33 -4.01
N LEU A 106 6.32 -3.40 -4.97
CA LEU A 106 5.01 -3.16 -5.58
C LEU A 106 4.52 -4.35 -6.40
N LYS A 107 5.41 -4.95 -7.21
CA LYS A 107 5.07 -6.13 -8.02
C LYS A 107 4.68 -7.32 -7.15
N ASP A 108 5.47 -7.61 -6.12
CA ASP A 108 5.19 -8.66 -5.14
C ASP A 108 3.81 -8.47 -4.49
N LEU A 109 3.45 -7.22 -4.16
CA LEU A 109 2.15 -6.91 -3.55
C LEU A 109 0.98 -7.07 -4.53
N LYS A 110 1.17 -6.71 -5.80
CA LYS A 110 0.17 -6.95 -6.85
C LYS A 110 -0.07 -8.43 -7.05
N GLU A 111 1.00 -9.22 -7.16
CA GLU A 111 0.93 -10.67 -7.31
C GLU A 111 0.21 -11.33 -6.13
N GLU A 112 0.58 -10.96 -4.89
CA GLU A 112 -0.10 -11.45 -3.69
C GLU A 112 -1.61 -11.17 -3.76
N ASN A 113 -2.00 -9.95 -4.15
CA ASN A 113 -3.41 -9.57 -4.26
C ASN A 113 -4.13 -10.34 -5.38
N ASP A 114 -3.52 -10.47 -6.55
CA ASP A 114 -4.11 -11.12 -7.72
C ASP A 114 -4.30 -12.62 -7.50
N LEU A 115 -3.28 -13.32 -7.00
CA LEU A 115 -3.37 -14.75 -6.64
C LEU A 115 -4.42 -14.98 -5.56
N SER A 116 -4.41 -14.12 -4.54
CA SER A 116 -5.43 -14.16 -3.51
C SER A 116 -6.81 -14.07 -4.18
N GLU A 117 -7.06 -13.14 -5.12
CA GLU A 117 -8.37 -12.95 -5.78
C GLU A 117 -8.83 -14.16 -6.59
N GLN A 118 -7.90 -14.96 -7.08
CA GLN A 118 -8.17 -16.26 -7.70
C GLN A 118 -8.45 -17.38 -6.69
N GLY A 119 -8.42 -17.07 -5.39
CA GLY A 119 -8.61 -18.04 -4.31
C GLY A 119 -7.38 -18.89 -4.01
N ILE A 120 -6.20 -18.44 -4.46
CA ILE A 120 -4.91 -19.09 -4.21
C ILE A 120 -4.30 -18.41 -2.98
N TYR A 121 -4.20 -19.16 -1.87
CA TYR A 121 -3.65 -18.63 -0.64
C TYR A 121 -2.11 -18.63 -0.70
N LEU A 122 -1.52 -17.44 -0.72
CA LEU A 122 -0.09 -17.22 -0.47
C LEU A 122 0.06 -16.67 0.96
N GLU A 123 1.06 -17.14 1.71
CA GLU A 123 1.32 -16.58 3.04
C GLU A 123 1.68 -15.09 2.90
N PRO A 124 0.93 -14.17 3.52
CA PRO A 124 1.13 -12.75 3.31
C PRO A 124 2.51 -12.32 3.81
N LYS A 125 3.30 -11.65 2.96
CA LYS A 125 4.62 -11.18 3.37
C LYS A 125 4.48 -10.22 4.57
N PRO A 126 5.34 -10.32 5.61
CA PRO A 126 5.29 -9.43 6.76
C PRO A 126 5.41 -7.97 6.33
N PHE A 127 4.63 -7.08 6.94
CA PHE A 127 4.76 -5.65 6.71
C PHE A 127 6.14 -5.16 7.18
N LYS A 128 7.00 -4.76 6.23
CA LYS A 128 8.23 -4.03 6.54
C LYS A 128 7.88 -2.66 7.13
N SER A 129 8.56 -2.27 8.20
CA SER A 129 8.43 -0.92 8.76
C SER A 129 9.03 0.10 7.78
N ILE A 130 8.16 0.87 7.12
CA ILE A 130 8.57 1.85 6.10
C ILE A 130 9.09 3.17 6.67
N SER A 131 8.90 3.43 7.97
CA SER A 131 9.26 4.73 8.55
C SER A 131 10.78 4.98 8.58
N ALA A 132 11.59 3.94 8.71
CA ALA A 132 13.05 4.06 8.62
C ALA A 132 13.51 4.24 7.18
N GLU A 133 12.95 3.46 6.27
CA GLU A 133 13.26 3.49 4.84
C GLU A 133 12.86 4.82 4.19
N ASN A 134 11.67 5.34 4.50
CA ASN A 134 11.21 6.64 4.01
C ASN A 134 12.11 7.78 4.51
N ARG A 135 12.57 7.72 5.77
CA ARG A 135 13.54 8.70 6.28
C ARG A 135 14.88 8.62 5.55
N ALA A 136 15.36 7.42 5.25
CA ALA A 136 16.59 7.22 4.47
C ALA A 136 16.43 7.75 3.04
N LEU A 137 15.29 7.52 2.39
CA LEU A 137 14.99 8.04 1.05
C LEU A 137 14.94 9.57 1.02
N GLU A 138 14.25 10.20 1.97
CA GLU A 138 14.20 11.68 2.03
C GLU A 138 15.56 12.28 2.35
N ALA A 139 16.37 11.63 3.19
CA ALA A 139 17.76 12.03 3.41
C ALA A 139 18.60 11.94 2.12
N LEU A 140 18.49 10.82 1.39
CA LEU A 140 19.17 10.60 0.12
C LEU A 140 18.80 11.66 -0.94
N LYS A 141 17.50 11.98 -1.08
CA LYS A 141 17.04 13.05 -1.98
C LYS A 141 17.63 14.41 -1.60
N SER A 142 17.61 14.74 -0.30
CA SER A 142 18.20 15.97 0.24
C SER A 142 19.70 16.05 -0.03
N ASP A 143 20.43 14.97 0.20
CA ASP A 143 21.89 14.95 0.03
C ASP A 143 22.28 15.03 -1.44
N LEU A 144 21.54 14.37 -2.33
CA LEU A 144 21.69 14.53 -3.78
C LEU A 144 21.41 15.98 -4.21
N GLU A 145 20.34 16.60 -3.72
CA GLU A 145 20.05 18.00 -4.03
C GLU A 145 21.16 18.96 -3.57
N LYS A 146 21.71 18.75 -2.37
CA LYS A 146 22.86 19.53 -1.89
C LYS A 146 24.08 19.33 -2.76
N ALA A 147 24.44 18.08 -3.09
CA ALA A 147 25.59 17.77 -3.93
C ALA A 147 25.48 18.46 -5.30
N MET A 148 24.31 18.34 -5.93
CA MET A 148 24.04 18.98 -7.22
C MET A 148 24.06 20.51 -7.15
N SER A 149 23.49 21.10 -6.08
CA SER A 149 23.53 22.55 -5.88
C SER A 149 24.95 23.06 -5.69
N SER A 150 25.76 22.36 -4.89
CA SER A 150 27.17 22.70 -4.66
C SER A 150 27.96 22.61 -5.96
N ARG A 151 27.85 21.50 -6.71
CA ARG A 151 28.54 21.33 -8.00
C ARG A 151 28.14 22.42 -9.00
N ASN A 152 26.85 22.75 -9.09
CA ASN A 152 26.38 23.84 -9.95
C ASN A 152 26.96 25.20 -9.53
N GLN A 153 27.10 25.47 -8.23
CA GLN A 153 27.77 26.68 -7.75
C GLN A 153 29.24 26.71 -8.17
N THR A 154 29.98 25.61 -8.01
CA THR A 154 31.39 25.50 -8.44
C THR A 154 31.54 25.73 -9.95
N ILE A 155 30.62 25.19 -10.77
CA ILE A 155 30.59 25.44 -12.23
C ILE A 155 30.36 26.92 -12.54
N VAL A 156 29.46 27.59 -11.82
CA VAL A 156 29.20 29.03 -11.97
C VAL A 156 30.42 29.86 -11.55
N GLU A 157 31.11 29.48 -10.48
CA GLU A 157 32.35 30.12 -10.04
C GLU A 157 33.47 29.96 -11.09
N LEU A 158 33.62 28.77 -11.66
CA LEU A 158 34.53 28.50 -12.77
C LEU A 158 34.25 29.39 -13.98
N GLU A 159 32.97 29.50 -14.39
CA GLU A 159 32.59 30.38 -15.49
C GLU A 159 32.86 31.86 -15.18
N ASN A 160 32.65 32.28 -13.94
CA ASN A 160 32.95 33.64 -13.51
C ASN A 160 34.46 33.93 -13.60
N LEU A 161 35.31 33.00 -13.19
CA LEU A 161 36.77 33.13 -13.33
C LEU A 161 37.21 33.17 -14.80
N TYR A 162 36.62 32.32 -15.64
CA TYR A 162 36.85 32.36 -17.09
C TYR A 162 36.51 33.73 -17.68
N ASN A 163 35.32 34.24 -17.37
CA ASN A 163 34.87 35.55 -17.83
C ASN A 163 35.77 36.69 -17.31
N GLN A 164 36.26 36.60 -16.06
CA GLN A 164 37.21 37.57 -15.51
C GLN A 164 38.55 37.54 -16.23
N ARG A 165 39.07 36.35 -16.56
CA ARG A 165 40.32 36.19 -17.30
C ARG A 165 40.23 36.86 -18.67
N ILE A 166 39.15 36.61 -19.40
CA ILE A 166 38.87 37.27 -20.69
C ILE A 166 38.78 38.79 -20.52
N LYS A 167 38.06 39.29 -19.50
CA LYS A 167 37.93 40.74 -19.23
C LYS A 167 39.28 41.40 -18.90
N LYS A 168 40.22 40.69 -18.28
CA LYS A 168 41.58 41.17 -17.98
C LYS A 168 42.53 41.16 -19.18
N GLY A 169 42.06 40.79 -20.38
CA GLY A 169 42.81 40.92 -21.63
C GLY A 169 43.39 39.61 -22.18
N SER A 170 43.08 38.46 -21.57
CA SER A 170 43.44 37.16 -22.16
C SER A 170 42.71 36.91 -23.48
N ASN A 171 43.38 36.25 -24.42
CA ASN A 171 42.84 36.00 -25.75
C ASN A 171 41.81 34.85 -25.69
N LYS A 172 40.56 35.11 -26.09
CA LYS A 172 39.53 34.06 -26.15
C LYS A 172 39.93 32.84 -26.99
N ASN A 173 40.84 33.02 -27.95
CA ASN A 173 41.32 31.97 -28.84
C ASN A 173 42.68 31.41 -28.42
N ASP A 174 43.22 31.78 -27.25
CA ASP A 174 44.36 31.06 -26.70
C ASP A 174 43.94 29.68 -26.21
N ALA A 175 44.87 28.72 -26.25
CA ALA A 175 44.59 27.32 -25.91
C ALA A 175 44.00 27.15 -24.50
N THR A 176 44.41 27.98 -23.52
CA THR A 176 43.86 27.96 -22.16
C THR A 176 42.40 28.38 -22.16
N SER A 177 42.07 29.47 -22.86
CA SER A 177 40.69 29.98 -22.97
C SER A 177 39.77 29.00 -23.70
N GLN A 178 40.27 28.33 -24.75
CA GLN A 178 39.48 27.34 -25.49
C GLN A 178 39.19 26.11 -24.63
N TYR A 179 40.21 25.59 -23.93
CA TYR A 179 40.06 24.48 -23.00
C TYR A 179 38.98 24.76 -21.96
N TYR A 180 39.10 25.85 -21.19
CA TYR A 180 38.13 26.12 -20.12
C TYR A 180 36.72 26.42 -20.64
N LEU A 181 36.59 27.01 -21.82
CA LEU A 181 35.28 27.21 -22.44
C LEU A 181 34.60 25.87 -22.74
N GLU A 182 35.34 24.93 -23.33
CA GLU A 182 34.84 23.58 -23.62
C GLU A 182 34.54 22.82 -22.32
N THR A 183 35.44 22.85 -21.34
CA THR A 183 35.22 22.23 -20.02
C THR A 183 33.95 22.76 -19.35
N ILE A 184 33.73 24.08 -19.33
CA ILE A 184 32.51 24.66 -18.75
C ILE A 184 31.25 24.19 -19.50
N GLN A 185 31.31 24.08 -20.82
CA GLN A 185 30.19 23.59 -21.64
C GLN A 185 29.86 22.13 -21.32
N THR A 186 30.89 21.28 -21.23
CA THR A 186 30.75 19.87 -20.86
C THR A 186 30.17 19.71 -19.46
N LEU A 187 30.76 20.38 -18.45
CA LEU A 187 30.29 20.32 -17.06
C LEU A 187 28.81 20.73 -16.92
N ARG A 188 28.37 21.73 -17.69
CA ARG A 188 26.96 22.15 -17.75
C ARG A 188 26.06 21.11 -18.38
N ALA A 189 26.48 20.52 -19.49
CA ALA A 189 25.71 19.49 -20.16
C ALA A 189 25.50 18.27 -19.24
N GLU A 190 26.58 17.81 -18.60
CA GLU A 190 26.52 16.74 -17.59
C GLU A 190 25.60 17.09 -16.43
N GLN A 191 25.69 18.32 -15.91
CA GLN A 191 24.84 18.74 -14.80
C GLN A 191 23.35 18.68 -15.16
N VAL A 192 22.99 19.13 -16.37
CA VAL A 192 21.61 19.07 -16.88
C VAL A 192 21.15 17.62 -17.04
N GLU A 193 22.03 16.72 -17.49
CA GLU A 193 21.73 15.29 -17.59
C GLU A 193 21.43 14.69 -16.22
N SER A 194 22.28 14.92 -15.22
CA SER A 194 22.05 14.45 -13.86
C SER A 194 20.76 15.02 -13.25
N GLU A 195 20.41 16.29 -13.52
CA GLU A 195 19.14 16.90 -13.09
C GLU A 195 17.92 16.20 -13.70
N ARG A 196 18.03 15.83 -14.98
CA ARG A 196 17.00 15.06 -15.66
C ARG A 196 16.87 13.66 -15.08
N THR A 197 17.98 12.96 -14.85
CA THR A 197 17.98 11.63 -14.23
C THR A 197 17.35 11.68 -12.84
N ARG A 198 17.76 12.63 -11.99
CA ARG A 198 17.13 12.84 -10.67
C ARG A 198 15.62 13.05 -10.79
N ALA A 199 15.18 13.96 -11.67
CA ALA A 199 13.77 14.27 -11.84
C ALA A 199 12.94 13.04 -12.25
N ASN A 200 13.49 12.23 -13.16
CA ASN A 200 12.86 10.98 -13.58
C ASN A 200 12.75 9.99 -12.41
N LEU A 201 13.83 9.74 -11.67
CA LEU A 201 13.83 8.81 -10.54
C LEU A 201 12.84 9.23 -9.44
N VAL A 202 12.78 10.53 -9.13
CA VAL A 202 11.82 11.07 -8.15
C VAL A 202 10.38 10.88 -8.63
N SER A 203 10.09 11.16 -9.90
CA SER A 203 8.75 10.97 -10.48
C SER A 203 8.32 9.49 -10.51
N THR A 204 9.25 8.58 -10.82
CA THR A 204 9.00 7.13 -10.75
C THR A 204 8.66 6.69 -9.33
N LEU A 205 9.39 7.18 -8.32
CA LEU A 205 9.11 6.88 -6.92
C LEU A 205 7.71 7.37 -6.48
N GLU A 206 7.29 8.56 -6.91
CA GLU A 206 5.94 9.06 -6.63
C GLU A 206 4.86 8.16 -7.25
N THR A 207 5.07 7.72 -8.49
CA THR A 207 4.18 6.80 -9.19
C THR A 207 4.08 5.45 -8.47
N ILE A 208 5.22 4.87 -8.08
CA ILE A 208 5.29 3.62 -7.33
C ILE A 208 4.58 3.76 -5.97
N ASN A 209 4.76 4.90 -5.28
CA ASN A 209 4.10 5.13 -4.00
C ASN A 209 2.57 5.14 -4.12
N ILE A 210 2.03 5.86 -5.11
CA ILE A 210 0.58 5.90 -5.37
C ILE A 210 0.05 4.50 -5.67
N ALA A 211 0.72 3.75 -6.56
CA ALA A 211 0.33 2.39 -6.90
C ALA A 211 0.38 1.45 -5.69
N THR A 212 1.40 1.58 -4.84
CA THR A 212 1.55 0.78 -3.61
C THR A 212 0.41 1.06 -2.63
N GLU A 213 -0.01 2.32 -2.47
CA GLU A 213 -1.14 2.67 -1.60
C GLU A 213 -2.46 2.08 -2.10
N ILE A 214 -2.66 2.02 -3.42
CA ILE A 214 -3.84 1.39 -4.03
C ILE A 214 -3.88 -0.10 -3.68
N GLU A 215 -2.79 -0.83 -3.90
CA GLU A 215 -2.73 -2.26 -3.61
C GLU A 215 -2.84 -2.56 -2.10
N ARG A 216 -2.29 -1.71 -1.23
CA ARG A 216 -2.50 -1.84 0.21
C ARG A 216 -3.97 -1.69 0.59
N LYS A 217 -4.68 -0.71 0.01
CA LYS A 217 -6.12 -0.53 0.25
C LYS A 217 -6.92 -1.73 -0.25
N ARG A 218 -6.54 -2.33 -1.38
CA ARG A 218 -7.14 -3.57 -1.91
C ARG A 218 -6.99 -4.73 -0.92
N ARG A 219 -5.77 -4.97 -0.42
CA ARG A 219 -5.49 -6.01 0.59
C ARG A 219 -6.29 -5.81 1.88
N ILE A 220 -6.38 -4.58 2.38
CA ILE A 220 -7.14 -4.26 3.60
C ILE A 220 -8.64 -4.52 3.41
N LYS A 221 -9.23 -4.04 2.31
CA LYS A 221 -10.66 -4.26 2.03
C LYS A 221 -11.00 -5.74 2.00
N ARG A 222 -10.13 -6.54 1.40
CA ARG A 222 -10.29 -7.98 1.37
C ARG A 222 -10.17 -8.62 2.75
N ALA A 223 -9.11 -8.31 3.50
CA ALA A 223 -8.91 -8.88 4.83
C ALA A 223 -10.12 -8.61 5.76
N LEU A 224 -10.78 -7.45 5.60
CA LEU A 224 -12.04 -7.14 6.27
C LEU A 224 -13.18 -8.05 5.82
N TYR A 225 -13.35 -8.26 4.51
CA TYR A 225 -14.38 -9.12 3.94
C TYR A 225 -14.20 -10.61 4.29
N ASP A 226 -12.98 -11.14 4.18
CA ASP A 226 -12.67 -12.54 4.50
C ASP A 226 -12.91 -12.82 6.00
N ASN A 227 -12.49 -11.90 6.88
CA ASN A 227 -12.74 -12.00 8.33
C ASN A 227 -14.25 -11.93 8.65
N GLU A 228 -15.00 -11.08 7.96
CA GLU A 228 -16.45 -10.99 8.13
C GLU A 228 -17.18 -12.27 7.71
N LYS A 229 -16.81 -12.87 6.57
CA LYS A 229 -17.40 -14.13 6.10
C LYS A 229 -17.09 -15.29 7.07
N ASP A 230 -15.86 -15.38 7.55
CA ASP A 230 -15.46 -16.40 8.53
C ASP A 230 -16.18 -16.21 9.87
N ARG A 231 -16.32 -14.97 10.33
CA ARG A 231 -17.11 -14.63 11.52
C ARG A 231 -18.56 -15.06 11.33
N TYR A 232 -19.19 -14.68 10.23
CA TYR A 232 -20.58 -15.03 9.91
C TYR A 232 -20.79 -16.55 9.91
N ASN A 233 -19.91 -17.32 9.26
CA ASN A 233 -20.01 -18.78 9.21
C ASN A 233 -19.91 -19.40 10.62
N LYS A 234 -18.98 -18.93 11.47
CA LYS A 234 -18.87 -19.41 12.86
C LYS A 234 -20.09 -19.04 13.69
N ASP A 235 -20.57 -17.82 13.53
CA ASP A 235 -21.74 -17.28 14.23
C ASP A 235 -23.01 -18.07 13.88
N MET A 236 -23.22 -18.40 12.60
CA MET A 236 -24.35 -19.23 12.16
C MET A 236 -24.24 -20.67 12.65
N ALA A 237 -23.04 -21.28 12.61
CA ALA A 237 -22.84 -22.63 13.15
C ALA A 237 -23.12 -22.71 14.66
N THR A 238 -22.73 -21.67 15.41
CA THR A 238 -23.05 -21.57 16.85
C THR A 238 -24.55 -21.38 17.08
N LEU A 239 -25.23 -20.54 16.29
CA LEU A 239 -26.68 -20.38 16.38
C LEU A 239 -27.43 -21.69 16.13
N GLU A 240 -27.05 -22.43 15.08
CA GLU A 240 -27.64 -23.73 14.77
C GLU A 240 -27.42 -24.73 15.91
N ARG A 241 -26.22 -24.75 16.50
CA ARG A 241 -25.94 -25.57 17.68
C ARG A 241 -26.87 -25.20 18.83
N ILE A 242 -26.97 -23.92 19.20
CA ILE A 242 -27.85 -23.44 20.28
C ILE A 242 -29.30 -23.87 20.03
N LYS A 243 -29.82 -23.68 18.81
CA LYS A 243 -31.20 -24.08 18.48
C LYS A 243 -31.44 -25.58 18.62
N ASN A 244 -30.44 -26.40 18.33
CA ASN A 244 -30.58 -27.86 18.32
C ASN A 244 -30.25 -28.52 19.67
N THR A 245 -29.42 -27.91 20.51
CA THR A 245 -28.95 -28.51 21.76
C THR A 245 -29.62 -27.98 23.01
N THR A 246 -30.22 -26.79 22.94
CA THR A 246 -30.81 -26.14 24.13
C THR A 246 -32.17 -26.76 24.47
N PRO A 247 -32.34 -27.37 25.66
CA PRO A 247 -33.61 -27.93 26.08
C PRO A 247 -34.61 -26.82 26.45
N ILE A 248 -35.90 -27.12 26.28
CA ILE A 248 -36.98 -26.25 26.75
C ILE A 248 -36.95 -26.22 28.29
N SER A 249 -37.06 -25.02 28.86
CA SER A 249 -37.06 -24.85 30.32
C SER A 249 -38.29 -25.50 30.95
N SER A 250 -38.09 -26.23 32.04
CA SER A 250 -39.18 -26.77 32.86
C SER A 250 -39.82 -25.72 33.78
N GLU A 251 -39.12 -24.62 34.04
CA GLU A 251 -39.60 -23.49 34.84
C GLU A 251 -39.85 -22.27 33.94
N PRO A 252 -40.96 -21.53 34.13
CA PRO A 252 -41.23 -20.33 33.34
C PRO A 252 -40.16 -19.26 33.57
N LEU A 253 -39.56 -18.77 32.49
CA LEU A 253 -38.62 -17.65 32.53
C LEU A 253 -39.36 -16.31 32.64
N THR A 254 -38.76 -15.36 33.35
CA THR A 254 -39.22 -13.99 33.58
C THR A 254 -38.35 -13.00 32.81
N ALA A 255 -38.78 -11.74 32.70
CA ALA A 255 -38.01 -10.72 31.97
C ALA A 255 -36.67 -10.40 32.66
N GLU A 256 -36.61 -10.55 33.98
CA GLU A 256 -35.41 -10.35 34.80
C GLU A 256 -34.32 -11.39 34.53
N ASP A 257 -34.68 -12.53 33.95
CA ASP A 257 -33.73 -13.56 33.55
C ASP A 257 -32.96 -13.16 32.28
N PHE A 258 -33.40 -12.13 31.54
CA PHE A 258 -32.80 -11.74 30.26
C PHE A 258 -31.89 -10.52 30.42
N ASN A 259 -30.66 -10.63 29.91
CA ASN A 259 -29.79 -9.48 29.67
C ASN A 259 -30.10 -8.94 28.27
N PHE A 260 -30.81 -7.83 28.15
CA PHE A 260 -31.15 -7.25 26.84
C PHE A 260 -29.99 -6.48 26.17
N GLY A 261 -28.90 -6.27 26.91
CA GLY A 261 -27.74 -5.50 26.45
C GLY A 261 -28.06 -4.01 26.30
N GLU A 262 -27.68 -3.42 25.18
CA GLU A 262 -27.86 -1.99 24.94
C GLU A 262 -29.32 -1.64 24.65
N GLU A 263 -29.87 -0.72 25.46
CA GLU A 263 -31.24 -0.26 25.31
C GLU A 263 -31.41 0.51 23.99
N GLN A 264 -32.38 0.07 23.20
CA GLN A 264 -32.69 0.67 21.91
C GLN A 264 -33.64 1.84 22.05
N SER A 265 -33.49 2.83 21.16
CA SER A 265 -34.39 3.99 21.14
C SER A 265 -35.81 3.57 20.74
N SER A 266 -36.81 4.35 21.14
CA SER A 266 -38.20 4.13 20.72
C SER A 266 -38.45 4.41 19.23
N ASN A 267 -37.50 5.05 18.55
CA ASN A 267 -37.58 5.37 17.13
C ASN A 267 -36.94 4.25 16.30
N VAL A 268 -37.39 4.09 15.05
CA VAL A 268 -36.79 3.13 14.12
C VAL A 268 -35.36 3.57 13.80
N GLN A 269 -34.38 2.75 14.15
CA GLN A 269 -32.97 2.97 13.79
C GLN A 269 -32.74 2.49 12.36
N ILE A 270 -31.87 3.18 11.61
CA ILE A 270 -31.48 2.79 10.25
C ILE A 270 -30.02 2.36 10.28
N LEU A 271 -29.76 1.12 9.87
CA LEU A 271 -28.45 0.58 9.60
C LEU A 271 -28.30 0.40 8.08
N LYS A 272 -27.11 0.70 7.57
CA LYS A 272 -26.80 0.63 6.14
C LYS A 272 -25.68 -0.34 5.88
N ASP A 273 -25.72 -0.97 4.70
CA ASP A 273 -24.65 -1.85 4.21
C ASP A 273 -24.35 -3.03 5.15
N VAL A 274 -25.37 -3.53 5.86
CA VAL A 274 -25.23 -4.70 6.75
C VAL A 274 -25.09 -5.96 5.90
N GLN A 275 -23.92 -6.59 5.96
CA GLN A 275 -23.61 -7.77 5.14
C GLN A 275 -24.38 -9.01 5.61
N ASN A 276 -24.69 -9.91 4.67
CA ASN A 276 -25.40 -11.18 4.91
C ASN A 276 -26.80 -11.03 5.52
N VAL A 277 -27.44 -9.88 5.34
CA VAL A 277 -28.80 -9.60 5.81
C VAL A 277 -29.58 -8.91 4.72
N ASP A 278 -30.82 -9.32 4.52
CA ASP A 278 -31.71 -8.67 3.55
C ASP A 278 -32.18 -7.30 4.03
N ASN A 279 -32.51 -6.41 3.10
CA ASN A 279 -33.18 -5.17 3.42
C ASN A 279 -34.57 -5.44 4.01
N GLY A 280 -34.97 -4.64 4.99
CA GLY A 280 -36.26 -4.78 5.68
C GLY A 280 -36.28 -4.17 7.08
N TYR A 281 -37.35 -4.45 7.82
CA TYR A 281 -37.58 -4.01 9.20
C TYR A 281 -37.53 -5.21 10.13
N TYR A 282 -36.57 -5.20 11.06
CA TYR A 282 -36.25 -6.31 11.94
C TYR A 282 -36.76 -6.03 13.36
N MET A 283 -37.43 -7.02 13.94
CA MET A 283 -37.93 -6.94 15.31
C MET A 283 -36.83 -7.32 16.30
N ILE A 284 -36.09 -6.32 16.77
CA ILE A 284 -34.94 -6.51 17.65
C ILE A 284 -35.41 -6.73 19.07
N ILE A 285 -34.96 -7.83 19.69
CA ILE A 285 -35.25 -8.19 21.08
C ILE A 285 -34.07 -7.96 22.01
N ALA A 286 -32.83 -7.91 21.52
CA ALA A 286 -31.64 -7.56 22.29
C ALA A 286 -30.48 -7.11 21.40
N VAL A 287 -29.55 -6.33 21.96
CA VAL A 287 -28.34 -5.87 21.28
C VAL A 287 -27.11 -6.07 22.16
N HIS A 288 -26.13 -6.81 21.67
CA HIS A 288 -24.92 -7.15 22.43
C HIS A 288 -23.64 -6.88 21.63
N GLU A 289 -22.60 -6.41 22.32
CA GLU A 289 -21.26 -6.29 21.72
C GLU A 289 -20.47 -7.60 21.82
N ASN A 290 -20.76 -8.41 22.84
CA ASN A 290 -20.01 -9.63 23.16
C ASN A 290 -20.74 -10.91 22.69
N ILE A 291 -19.96 -11.84 22.13
CA ILE A 291 -20.40 -13.18 21.71
C ILE A 291 -21.04 -13.97 22.86
N ASN A 292 -20.46 -13.93 24.06
CA ASN A 292 -20.96 -14.68 25.21
C ASN A 292 -22.33 -14.18 25.67
N ASP A 293 -22.54 -12.86 25.68
CA ASP A 293 -23.83 -12.27 26.07
C ASP A 293 -24.90 -12.60 25.03
N ARG A 294 -24.55 -12.49 23.75
CA ARG A 294 -25.38 -12.92 22.63
C ARG A 294 -25.80 -14.38 22.77
N ASP A 295 -24.83 -15.28 22.95
CA ASP A 295 -25.09 -16.73 23.02
C ASP A 295 -25.94 -17.08 24.24
N THR A 296 -25.64 -16.47 25.41
CA THR A 296 -26.44 -16.65 26.63
C THR A 296 -27.88 -16.18 26.43
N PHE A 297 -28.09 -15.05 25.75
CA PHE A 297 -29.42 -14.55 25.45
C PHE A 297 -30.17 -15.49 24.48
N LEU A 298 -29.51 -15.93 23.41
CA LEU A 298 -30.07 -16.88 22.43
C LEU A 298 -30.48 -18.20 23.10
N GLU A 299 -29.65 -18.77 23.98
CA GLU A 299 -29.99 -19.97 24.75
C GLU A 299 -31.25 -19.76 25.62
N LYS A 300 -31.38 -18.62 26.28
CA LYS A 300 -32.59 -18.28 27.07
C LYS A 300 -33.83 -18.12 26.20
N VAL A 301 -33.71 -17.50 25.03
CA VAL A 301 -34.82 -17.35 24.09
C VAL A 301 -35.28 -18.71 23.53
N VAL A 302 -34.33 -19.58 23.16
CA VAL A 302 -34.63 -20.93 22.67
C VAL A 302 -35.25 -21.80 23.78
N SER A 303 -34.70 -21.77 24.99
CA SER A 303 -35.27 -22.50 26.14
C SER A 303 -36.65 -21.99 26.55
N ALA A 304 -36.98 -20.71 26.29
CA ALA A 304 -38.32 -20.14 26.39
C ALA A 304 -39.27 -20.57 25.25
N GLY A 305 -38.79 -21.35 24.29
CA GLY A 305 -39.58 -21.96 23.21
C GLY A 305 -39.59 -21.20 21.88
N GLU A 306 -38.73 -20.18 21.69
CA GLU A 306 -38.67 -19.41 20.45
C GLU A 306 -37.50 -19.83 19.55
N SER A 307 -37.77 -20.77 18.64
CA SER A 307 -36.76 -21.33 17.74
C SER A 307 -36.49 -20.47 16.50
N LYS A 308 -37.36 -19.49 16.19
CA LYS A 308 -37.18 -18.58 15.05
C LYS A 308 -36.17 -17.47 15.31
N VAL A 309 -35.65 -17.36 16.54
CA VAL A 309 -34.64 -16.37 16.91
C VAL A 309 -33.44 -16.45 15.97
N ASN A 310 -32.93 -15.30 15.55
CA ASN A 310 -31.79 -15.16 14.68
C ASN A 310 -31.06 -13.87 15.08
N PHE A 311 -29.92 -13.59 14.47
CA PHE A 311 -29.22 -12.34 14.67
C PHE A 311 -28.44 -11.95 13.43
N PHE A 312 -28.03 -10.70 13.39
CA PHE A 312 -27.01 -10.23 12.48
C PHE A 312 -25.96 -9.42 13.23
N TYR A 313 -24.79 -9.24 12.62
CA TYR A 313 -23.72 -8.41 13.14
C TYR A 313 -23.53 -7.20 12.23
N ASP A 314 -23.57 -6.00 12.79
CA ASP A 314 -23.21 -4.79 12.08
C ASP A 314 -21.76 -4.42 12.39
N VAL A 315 -20.92 -4.42 11.35
CA VAL A 315 -19.48 -4.11 11.47
C VAL A 315 -19.25 -2.66 11.89
N ASN A 316 -20.15 -1.75 11.50
CA ASN A 316 -19.99 -0.33 11.79
C ASN A 316 -20.14 -0.02 13.27
N THR A 317 -21.13 -0.64 13.92
CA THR A 317 -21.37 -0.50 15.36
C THR A 317 -20.70 -1.57 16.20
N SER A 318 -20.14 -2.62 15.58
CA SER A 318 -19.56 -3.79 16.24
C SER A 318 -20.54 -4.53 17.17
N LYS A 319 -21.82 -4.59 16.78
CA LYS A 319 -22.92 -5.11 17.62
C LYS A 319 -23.69 -6.23 16.93
N TYR A 320 -24.12 -7.17 17.76
CA TYR A 320 -25.06 -8.23 17.43
C TYR A 320 -26.48 -7.77 17.71
N PHE A 321 -27.33 -7.75 16.69
CA PHE A 321 -28.74 -7.44 16.80
C PHE A 321 -29.54 -8.73 16.73
N ILE A 322 -30.19 -9.10 17.82
CA ILE A 322 -30.95 -10.35 17.94
C ILE A 322 -32.42 -10.07 17.62
N TYR A 323 -33.01 -10.85 16.72
CA TYR A 323 -34.38 -10.70 16.25
C TYR A 323 -35.08 -12.06 16.10
N TYR A 324 -36.40 -12.07 15.93
CA TYR A 324 -37.11 -13.31 15.55
C TYR A 324 -38.07 -13.13 14.37
N GLU A 325 -38.27 -11.89 13.91
CA GLU A 325 -39.21 -11.55 12.84
C GLU A 325 -38.66 -10.40 11.97
N LYS A 326 -38.94 -10.48 10.67
CA LYS A 326 -38.60 -9.50 9.64
C LYS A 326 -39.88 -9.11 8.89
N PHE A 327 -40.02 -7.83 8.57
CA PHE A 327 -41.10 -7.26 7.77
C PHE A 327 -40.53 -6.48 6.58
N ASP A 328 -41.27 -6.43 5.47
CA ASP A 328 -40.89 -5.64 4.30
C ASP A 328 -41.31 -4.16 4.45
N TYR A 329 -42.35 -3.89 5.24
CA TYR A 329 -42.95 -2.57 5.42
C TYR A 329 -42.97 -2.11 6.88
N VAL A 330 -42.79 -0.80 7.09
CA VAL A 330 -42.72 -0.20 8.43
C VAL A 330 -44.05 -0.33 9.18
N GLU A 331 -45.18 -0.24 8.48
CA GLU A 331 -46.50 -0.32 9.10
C GLU A 331 -46.76 -1.68 9.75
N GLU A 332 -46.25 -2.76 9.15
CA GLU A 332 -46.38 -4.12 9.67
C GLU A 332 -45.50 -4.32 10.92
N ALA A 333 -44.23 -3.88 10.84
CA ALA A 333 -43.30 -3.94 11.97
C ALA A 333 -43.83 -3.14 13.17
N MET A 334 -44.33 -1.92 12.94
CA MET A 334 -44.87 -1.08 14.02
C MET A 334 -46.15 -1.67 14.62
N ARG A 335 -47.01 -2.30 13.81
CA ARG A 335 -48.18 -3.02 14.33
C ARG A 335 -47.76 -4.20 15.19
N ALA A 336 -46.79 -5.00 14.75
CA ALA A 336 -46.26 -6.12 15.51
C ALA A 336 -45.64 -5.67 16.85
N LEU A 337 -44.91 -4.55 16.85
CA LEU A 337 -44.35 -3.96 18.08
C LEU A 337 -45.45 -3.53 19.08
N GLN A 338 -46.57 -3.00 18.58
CA GLN A 338 -47.73 -2.62 19.41
C GLN A 338 -48.44 -3.85 19.98
N THR A 339 -48.42 -4.98 19.28
CA THR A 339 -49.08 -6.24 19.69
C THR A 339 -48.12 -7.30 20.23
N LYS A 340 -46.91 -6.89 20.65
CA LYS A 340 -45.79 -7.79 20.99
C LYS A 340 -46.06 -8.84 22.08
N GLY A 341 -47.15 -8.71 22.84
CA GLY A 341 -47.52 -9.65 23.91
C GLY A 341 -46.53 -9.66 25.09
N ASP A 342 -46.73 -10.61 25.99
CA ASP A 342 -46.09 -10.62 27.32
C ASP A 342 -44.99 -11.68 27.48
N LYS A 343 -44.41 -12.15 26.36
CA LYS A 343 -43.30 -13.10 26.42
C LYS A 343 -42.09 -12.45 27.10
N PRO A 344 -41.32 -13.17 27.95
CA PRO A 344 -40.31 -12.56 28.80
C PRO A 344 -39.18 -11.85 28.01
N TYR A 345 -38.84 -12.36 26.82
CA TYR A 345 -37.84 -11.75 25.94
C TYR A 345 -38.35 -10.56 25.10
N ASN A 346 -39.62 -10.16 25.22
CA ASN A 346 -40.20 -9.03 24.47
C ASN A 346 -40.11 -7.68 25.22
N GLY A 347 -39.51 -7.67 26.42
CA GLY A 347 -39.48 -6.53 27.33
C GLY A 347 -38.90 -5.25 26.71
N LYS A 348 -37.77 -5.38 25.99
CA LYS A 348 -37.03 -4.26 25.38
C LYS A 348 -37.07 -4.24 23.85
N MET A 349 -38.14 -4.78 23.28
CA MET A 349 -38.30 -4.89 21.83
C MET A 349 -38.30 -3.53 21.12
N SER A 350 -37.65 -3.47 19.96
CA SER A 350 -37.52 -2.30 19.10
C SER A 350 -37.49 -2.71 17.62
N VAL A 351 -37.51 -1.73 16.71
CA VAL A 351 -37.48 -1.97 15.26
C VAL A 351 -36.23 -1.31 14.67
N VAL A 352 -35.46 -2.09 13.91
CA VAL A 352 -34.31 -1.62 13.13
C VAL A 352 -34.60 -1.83 11.65
N LYS A 353 -34.36 -0.80 10.84
CA LYS A 353 -34.40 -0.86 9.38
C LYS A 353 -33.00 -1.14 8.85
N ILE A 354 -32.90 -2.07 7.91
CA ILE A 354 -31.69 -2.36 7.14
C ILE A 354 -31.90 -1.90 5.69
N GLU A 355 -30.95 -1.11 5.18
CA GLU A 355 -30.93 -0.54 3.83
C GLU A 355 -29.65 -0.85 3.04
#